data_AF-A0A6N3HNK1-F1
#
_entry.id   AF-A0A6N3HNK1-F1
#
_cell.length_a   1.000
_cell.length_b   1.000
_cell.length_c   1.000
_cell.angle_alpha   90.00
_cell.angle_beta   90.00
_cell.angle_gamma   90.00
#
_symmetry.space_group_name_H-M   'P 1'
#
loop_
_entity.id
_entity.type
_entity.pdbx_description
1 polymer ?
#
loop_
_entity_poly.entity_id
_entity_poly.type
_entity_poly.pdbx_seq_one_letter_code
_entity_poly.pdbx_strand_id
1 'polypeptide(L)'
;MLDANTIMNFGFPDNLKYLNLEFCFNDTLADSSLVGCGCHCKTDTVKFFLYNSLEKKCVFTMHFFIEEKFNNIFSKLKISERHVYLQHIATNSLYRKQGIASFYLNKLIGFCANNDIHIIVLDACPDSSDETNALNRSELTNFYNNFSTDEVKIQII
;
A
#
# COMPACT_ATOMS: atom_id res chain seq x y z
N MET A 1 -10.32 -13.57 5.38
CA MET A 1 -9.70 -13.10 6.64
C MET A 1 -8.28 -12.70 6.29
N LEU A 2 -7.83 -11.51 6.66
CA LEU A 2 -6.43 -11.13 6.41
C LEU A 2 -5.52 -11.93 7.35
N ASP A 3 -4.50 -12.54 6.76
CA ASP A 3 -3.40 -13.18 7.46
C ASP A 3 -2.09 -13.01 6.66
N ALA A 4 -0.97 -13.40 7.27
CA ALA A 4 0.34 -13.23 6.65
C ALA A 4 0.43 -14.00 5.32
N ASN A 5 -0.18 -15.17 5.22
CA ASN A 5 -0.18 -15.99 4.00
C ASN A 5 -0.90 -15.29 2.84
N THR A 6 -2.02 -14.62 3.12
CA THR A 6 -2.76 -13.83 2.14
C THR A 6 -1.88 -12.74 1.54
N ILE A 7 -1.11 -12.03 2.37
CA ILE A 7 -0.21 -10.96 1.92
C ILE A 7 1.01 -11.52 1.21
N MET A 8 1.62 -12.59 1.72
CA MET A 8 2.75 -13.24 1.05
C MET A 8 2.37 -13.80 -0.33
N ASN A 9 1.14 -14.25 -0.50
CA ASN A 9 0.59 -14.71 -1.78
C ASN A 9 0.41 -13.56 -2.80
N PHE A 10 0.53 -12.29 -2.40
CA PHE A 10 0.66 -11.21 -3.38
C PHE A 10 1.93 -11.39 -4.24
N GLY A 11 2.97 -12.00 -3.65
CA GLY A 11 4.24 -12.28 -4.31
C GLY A 11 5.07 -11.02 -4.57
N PHE A 12 6.03 -11.15 -5.48
CA PHE A 12 6.93 -10.07 -5.86
C PHE A 12 6.74 -9.71 -7.34
N PRO A 13 6.90 -8.43 -7.71
CA PRO A 13 6.93 -8.04 -9.12
C PRO A 13 8.15 -8.67 -9.82
N ASP A 14 7.99 -9.00 -11.11
CA ASP A 14 8.98 -9.81 -11.84
C ASP A 14 10.39 -9.19 -11.85
N ASN A 15 10.46 -7.88 -11.97
CA ASN A 15 11.69 -7.10 -11.95
C ASN A 15 12.36 -7.02 -10.57
N LEU A 16 11.80 -7.63 -9.53
CA LEU A 16 12.43 -7.77 -8.23
C LEU A 16 12.68 -9.23 -7.85
N LYS A 17 12.30 -10.21 -8.67
CA LYS A 17 12.46 -11.64 -8.35
C LYS A 17 13.91 -12.09 -8.16
N TYR A 18 14.87 -11.34 -8.71
CA TYR A 18 16.30 -11.62 -8.52
C TYR A 18 16.83 -11.11 -7.17
N LEU A 19 16.07 -10.27 -6.47
CA LEU A 19 16.40 -9.82 -5.14
C LEU A 19 15.96 -10.87 -4.13
N ASN A 20 16.78 -11.08 -3.08
CA ASN A 20 16.39 -11.93 -1.96
C ASN A 20 15.44 -11.16 -1.04
N LEU A 21 14.18 -11.04 -1.48
CA LEU A 21 13.15 -10.28 -0.78
C LEU A 21 12.39 -11.13 0.23
N GLU A 22 12.11 -10.51 1.37
CA GLU A 22 11.33 -11.08 2.45
C GLU A 22 10.16 -10.15 2.78
N PHE A 23 8.98 -10.74 3.02
CA PHE A 23 7.86 -10.02 3.61
C PHE A 23 8.07 -9.91 5.12
N CYS A 24 8.07 -8.69 5.64
CA CYS A 24 8.25 -8.44 7.07
C CYS A 24 6.99 -7.81 7.67
N PHE A 25 6.53 -8.41 8.78
CA PHE A 25 5.33 -7.99 9.52
C PHE A 25 5.65 -7.56 10.97
N ASN A 26 6.91 -7.23 11.25
CA ASN A 26 7.38 -6.68 12.51
C ASN A 26 8.49 -5.67 12.25
N ASP A 27 8.82 -4.85 13.25
CA ASP A 27 9.71 -3.70 13.06
C ASP A 27 11.21 -4.03 13.10
N THR A 28 11.61 -5.29 13.29
CA THR A 28 13.01 -5.64 13.60
C THR A 28 14.02 -5.17 12.54
N LEU A 29 13.61 -5.17 11.26
CA LEU A 29 14.44 -4.76 10.13
C LEU A 29 13.92 -3.48 9.45
N ALA A 30 12.92 -2.84 10.05
CA ALA A 30 12.23 -1.72 9.44
C ALA A 30 13.13 -0.47 9.41
N ASP A 31 13.21 0.14 8.24
CA ASP A 31 13.70 1.50 8.11
C ASP A 31 12.59 2.45 8.57
N SER A 32 12.76 3.08 9.74
CA SER A 32 11.73 3.95 10.31
C SER A 32 11.39 5.15 9.43
N SER A 33 12.30 5.59 8.55
CA SER A 33 12.04 6.72 7.64
C SER A 33 11.09 6.33 6.50
N LEU A 34 11.21 5.10 5.99
CA LEU A 34 10.37 4.60 4.91
C LEU A 34 9.11 3.90 5.43
N VAL A 35 9.23 3.09 6.48
CA VAL A 35 8.20 2.16 6.96
C VAL A 35 7.40 2.78 8.11
N GLY A 36 8.05 3.56 8.96
CA GLY A 36 7.55 3.92 10.29
C GLY A 36 7.49 2.71 11.24
N CYS A 37 6.80 2.84 12.37
CA CYS A 37 6.67 1.78 13.38
C CYS A 37 5.33 1.02 13.29
N GLY A 38 5.24 -0.09 14.01
CA GLY A 38 4.02 -0.86 14.21
C GLY A 38 3.66 -1.76 13.04
N CYS A 39 4.62 -2.40 12.37
CA CYS A 39 4.33 -3.47 11.41
C CYS A 39 3.59 -4.63 12.09
N HIS A 40 2.59 -5.17 11.39
CA HIS A 40 1.73 -6.25 11.89
C HIS A 40 0.92 -6.88 10.75
N CYS A 41 0.33 -8.04 11.02
CA CYS A 41 -0.72 -8.61 10.20
C CYS A 41 -1.84 -9.13 11.11
N LYS A 42 -3.02 -8.52 11.01
CA LYS A 42 -4.22 -8.84 11.79
C LYS A 42 -5.41 -8.97 10.83
N THR A 43 -6.53 -9.47 11.35
CA THR A 43 -7.75 -9.78 10.60
C THR A 43 -8.30 -8.62 9.75
N ASP A 44 -8.14 -7.39 10.22
CA ASP A 44 -8.71 -6.16 9.68
C ASP A 44 -7.66 -5.09 9.38
N THR A 45 -6.38 -5.37 9.61
CA THR A 45 -5.31 -4.39 9.36
C THR A 45 -3.98 -5.08 9.10
N VAL A 46 -3.25 -4.57 8.11
CA VAL A 46 -1.93 -5.06 7.75
C VAL A 46 -1.01 -3.88 7.52
N LYS A 47 0.14 -3.92 8.19
CA LYS A 47 1.30 -3.11 7.86
C LYS A 47 2.50 -4.02 7.62
N PHE A 48 3.01 -4.01 6.40
CA PHE A 48 4.17 -4.82 6.02
C PHE A 48 5.15 -4.02 5.17
N PHE A 49 6.38 -4.51 5.10
CA PHE A 49 7.40 -4.04 4.17
C PHE A 49 8.12 -5.19 3.49
N LEU A 50 8.80 -4.88 2.38
CA LEU A 50 9.71 -5.77 1.70
C LEU A 50 11.14 -5.45 2.11
N TYR A 51 11.87 -6.47 2.56
CA TYR A 51 13.27 -6.35 2.94
C TYR A 51 14.16 -7.11 1.96
N ASN A 52 15.15 -6.43 1.38
CA ASN A 52 16.24 -7.06 0.65
C ASN A 52 17.34 -7.45 1.64
N SER A 53 17.47 -8.74 1.93
CA SER A 53 18.42 -9.23 2.94
C SER A 53 19.89 -9.20 2.49
N LEU A 54 20.16 -9.12 1.18
CA LEU A 54 21.52 -8.96 0.65
C LEU A 54 22.02 -7.52 0.85
N GLU A 55 21.21 -6.54 0.45
CA GLU A 55 21.55 -5.12 0.57
C GLU A 55 21.22 -4.52 1.95
N LYS A 56 20.49 -5.28 2.77
CA LYS A 56 19.97 -4.87 4.07
C LYS A 56 19.11 -3.60 4.00
N LYS A 57 18.25 -3.52 2.99
CA LYS A 57 17.41 -2.34 2.72
C LYS A 57 15.93 -2.66 2.64
N CYS A 58 15.12 -1.75 3.18
CA CYS A 58 13.68 -1.75 2.91
C CYS A 58 13.43 -1.22 1.49
N VAL A 59 12.65 -1.97 0.71
CA VAL A 59 12.36 -1.67 -0.70
C VAL A 59 11.01 -0.98 -0.85
N PHE A 60 10.02 -1.44 -0.09
CA PHE A 60 8.62 -1.03 -0.22
C PHE A 60 7.89 -1.23 1.10
N THR A 61 6.86 -0.43 1.37
CA THR A 61 5.93 -0.62 2.49
C THR A 61 4.50 -0.36 2.06
N MET A 62 3.56 -1.05 2.71
CA MET A 62 2.13 -0.80 2.56
C MET A 62 1.43 -1.02 3.91
N HIS A 63 0.49 -0.12 4.23
CA HIS A 63 -0.33 -0.16 5.43
C HIS A 63 -1.79 0.12 5.05
N PHE A 64 -2.67 -0.82 5.31
CA PHE A 64 -4.10 -0.65 5.05
C PHE A 64 -4.98 -1.33 6.10
N PHE A 65 -6.21 -0.86 6.19
CA PHE A 65 -7.25 -1.31 7.09
C PHE A 65 -8.47 -1.76 6.29
N ILE A 66 -9.20 -2.76 6.78
CA ILE A 66 -10.57 -3.06 6.35
C ILE A 66 -11.50 -2.44 7.39
N GLU A 67 -12.34 -1.52 6.97
CA GLU A 67 -13.23 -0.76 7.84
C GLU A 67 -14.68 -0.91 7.39
N GLU A 68 -15.62 -0.90 8.35
CA GLU A 68 -17.06 -0.98 8.07
C GLU A 68 -17.71 0.40 7.84
N LYS A 69 -17.02 1.46 8.26
CA LYS A 69 -17.50 2.85 8.13
C LYS A 69 -16.35 3.82 8.16
N PHE A 70 -16.45 4.88 7.37
CA PHE A 70 -15.48 5.96 7.34
C PHE A 70 -16.19 7.30 7.28
N ASN A 71 -15.71 8.25 8.08
CA ASN A 71 -16.25 9.60 8.12
C ASN A 71 -15.11 10.58 8.31
N ASN A 72 -14.71 11.25 7.23
CA ASN A 72 -13.70 12.30 7.29
C ASN A 72 -14.39 13.67 7.21
N ILE A 73 -14.24 14.44 8.28
CA ILE A 73 -14.86 15.75 8.43
C ILE A 73 -14.27 16.78 7.43
N PHE A 74 -12.98 16.65 7.10
CA PHE A 74 -12.28 17.59 6.23
C PHE A 74 -12.65 17.41 4.76
N SER A 75 -12.67 16.16 4.27
CA SER A 75 -13.07 15.87 2.88
C SER A 75 -14.59 15.76 2.68
N LYS A 76 -15.36 15.74 3.79
CA LYS A 76 -16.80 15.43 3.81
C LYS A 76 -17.13 14.05 3.21
N LEU A 77 -16.12 13.19 3.07
CA LEU A 77 -16.30 11.84 2.57
C LEU A 77 -16.91 10.97 3.66
N LYS A 78 -18.04 10.36 3.34
CA LYS A 78 -18.74 9.43 4.22
C LYS A 78 -18.99 8.13 3.47
N ILE A 79 -18.49 7.03 4.03
CA ILE A 79 -18.68 5.68 3.52
C ILE A 79 -19.34 4.88 4.63
N SER A 80 -20.48 4.28 4.29
CA SER A 80 -21.31 3.48 5.20
C SER A 80 -21.30 1.99 4.87
N GLU A 81 -20.34 1.57 4.05
CA GLU A 81 -20.14 0.19 3.64
C GLU A 81 -18.69 -0.23 3.89
N ARG A 82 -18.47 -1.55 3.82
CA ARG A 82 -17.17 -2.16 3.99
C ARG A 82 -16.20 -1.68 2.91
N HIS A 83 -15.05 -1.18 3.32
CA HIS A 83 -14.06 -0.60 2.41
C HIS A 83 -12.64 -0.85 2.94
N VAL A 84 -11.65 -0.61 2.09
CA VAL A 84 -10.25 -0.58 2.50
C VAL A 84 -9.79 0.87 2.66
N TYR A 85 -9.17 1.20 3.79
CA TYR A 85 -8.44 2.46 3.95
C TYR A 85 -6.94 2.21 3.80
N LEU A 86 -6.35 2.67 2.69
CA LEU A 86 -4.92 2.61 2.43
C LEU A 86 -4.24 3.83 3.06
N GLN A 87 -3.70 3.61 4.27
CA GLN A 87 -3.09 4.68 5.06
C GLN A 87 -1.67 5.02 4.61
N HIS A 88 -0.89 4.03 4.15
CA HIS A 88 0.50 4.28 3.75
C HIS A 88 0.90 3.35 2.61
N ILE A 89 1.54 3.92 1.60
CA ILE A 89 2.23 3.18 0.54
C ILE A 89 3.46 3.97 0.16
N ALA A 90 4.63 3.35 0.22
CA ALA A 90 5.88 4.01 -0.13
C ALA A 90 6.86 3.03 -0.75
N THR A 91 7.64 3.52 -1.71
CA THR A 91 8.74 2.79 -2.34
C THR A 91 10.01 3.57 -2.06
N ASN A 92 11.06 2.86 -1.63
CA ASN A 92 12.39 3.42 -1.48
C ASN A 92 12.81 4.12 -2.77
N SER A 93 13.42 5.30 -2.69
CA SER A 93 13.70 6.16 -3.85
C SER A 93 14.55 5.49 -4.93
N LEU A 94 15.46 4.58 -4.55
CA LEU A 94 16.26 3.78 -5.48
C LEU A 94 15.43 2.79 -6.32
N TYR A 95 14.25 2.44 -5.82
CA TYR A 95 13.35 1.44 -6.39
C TYR A 95 12.07 2.07 -7.00
N ARG A 96 11.91 3.40 -6.93
CA ARG A 96 10.79 4.12 -7.57
C ARG A 96 10.83 3.98 -9.09
N LYS A 97 9.67 4.19 -9.72
CA LYS A 97 9.46 4.05 -11.18
C LYS A 97 9.72 2.63 -11.73
N GLN A 98 9.86 1.64 -10.86
CA GLN A 98 9.99 0.23 -11.22
C GLN A 98 8.67 -0.57 -11.12
N GLY A 99 7.53 0.12 -11.06
CA GLY A 99 6.21 -0.52 -11.03
C GLY A 99 5.81 -1.21 -9.72
N ILE A 100 6.59 -1.08 -8.65
CA ILE A 100 6.36 -1.79 -7.37
C ILE A 100 5.05 -1.36 -6.71
N ALA A 101 4.83 -0.05 -6.56
CA ALA A 101 3.59 0.48 -6.00
C ALA A 101 2.37 0.06 -6.85
N SER A 102 2.49 0.12 -8.18
CA SER A 102 1.46 -0.33 -9.12
C SER A 102 1.13 -1.81 -8.96
N PHE A 103 2.16 -2.65 -8.80
CA PHE A 103 1.98 -4.08 -8.56
C PHE A 103 1.17 -4.33 -7.30
N TYR A 104 1.55 -3.72 -6.16
CA TYR A 104 0.85 -3.95 -4.89
C TYR A 104 -0.54 -3.31 -4.86
N LEU A 105 -0.76 -2.18 -5.53
CA LEU A 105 -2.12 -1.63 -5.71
C LEU A 105 -3.01 -2.60 -6.48
N ASN A 106 -2.53 -3.18 -7.59
CA ASN A 106 -3.29 -4.19 -8.33
C ASN A 106 -3.61 -5.43 -7.48
N LYS A 107 -2.66 -5.86 -6.63
CA LYS A 107 -2.90 -6.97 -5.69
C LYS A 107 -3.96 -6.61 -4.64
N LEU A 108 -3.92 -5.40 -4.11
CA LEU A 108 -4.93 -4.91 -3.17
C LEU A 108 -6.31 -4.80 -3.82
N ILE A 109 -6.39 -4.33 -5.06
CA ILE A 109 -7.64 -4.26 -5.84
C ILE A 109 -8.21 -5.66 -6.08
N GLY A 110 -7.39 -6.61 -6.53
CA GLY A 110 -7.81 -7.99 -6.71
C GLY A 110 -8.24 -8.64 -5.39
N PHE A 111 -7.58 -8.32 -4.28
CA PHE A 111 -8.02 -8.74 -2.95
C PHE A 111 -9.40 -8.15 -2.62
N CYS A 112 -9.64 -6.87 -2.87
CA CYS A 112 -10.93 -6.22 -2.62
C CYS A 112 -12.06 -6.85 -3.45
N ALA A 113 -11.85 -7.02 -4.75
CA ALA A 113 -12.81 -7.66 -5.66
C ALA A 113 -13.18 -9.08 -5.20
N ASN A 114 -12.18 -9.89 -4.83
CA ASN A 114 -12.40 -11.27 -4.36
C ASN A 114 -13.10 -11.36 -2.98
N ASN A 115 -13.18 -10.26 -2.23
CA ASN A 115 -13.77 -10.21 -0.89
C ASN A 115 -15.01 -9.32 -0.81
N ASP A 116 -15.62 -8.98 -1.95
CA ASP A 116 -16.82 -8.14 -2.03
C ASP A 116 -16.63 -6.76 -1.37
N ILE A 117 -15.44 -6.17 -1.59
CA ILE A 117 -15.09 -4.82 -1.13
C ILE A 117 -14.94 -3.94 -2.38
N HIS A 118 -15.81 -2.93 -2.50
CA HIS A 118 -15.90 -2.11 -3.72
C HIS A 118 -15.21 -0.75 -3.62
N ILE A 119 -14.67 -0.39 -2.46
CA ILE A 119 -14.08 0.93 -2.22
C ILE A 119 -12.71 0.79 -1.59
N ILE A 120 -11.73 1.48 -2.17
CA ILE A 120 -10.47 1.80 -1.52
C ILE A 120 -10.41 3.31 -1.32
N VAL A 121 -10.12 3.72 -0.09
CA VAL A 121 -9.99 5.11 0.33
C VAL A 121 -8.53 5.39 0.63
N LEU A 122 -8.01 6.54 0.21
CA LEU A 122 -6.62 6.96 0.49
C LEU A 122 -6.44 8.48 0.45
N ASP A 123 -5.31 8.97 0.96
CA ASP A 123 -4.85 10.34 0.71
C ASP A 123 -3.73 10.34 -0.34
N ALA A 124 -3.80 11.29 -1.28
CA ALA A 124 -2.71 11.58 -2.19
C ALA A 124 -1.69 12.51 -1.51
N CYS A 125 -0.89 11.95 -0.60
CA CYS A 125 0.17 12.67 0.11
C CYS A 125 1.55 12.37 -0.51
N PRO A 126 2.15 13.30 -1.27
CA PRO A 126 3.51 13.15 -1.78
C PRO A 126 4.54 13.03 -0.66
N ASP A 127 5.63 12.32 -0.93
CA ASP A 127 6.79 12.31 -0.05
C ASP A 127 7.47 13.68 -0.08
N SER A 128 7.47 14.38 1.05
CA SER A 128 8.11 15.69 1.23
C SER A 128 9.55 15.59 1.75
N SER A 129 10.00 14.38 2.11
CA SER A 129 11.31 14.14 2.71
C SER A 129 12.37 13.70 1.70
N ASP A 130 11.97 12.93 0.69
CA ASP A 130 12.82 12.54 -0.44
C ASP A 130 12.05 12.70 -1.76
N GLU A 131 12.34 13.79 -2.47
CA GLU A 131 11.70 14.12 -3.75
C GLU A 131 12.29 13.32 -4.94
N THR A 132 13.33 12.51 -4.71
CA THR A 132 13.99 11.75 -5.77
C THR A 132 13.01 10.78 -6.43
N ASN A 133 12.67 11.02 -7.69
CA ASN A 133 11.65 10.24 -8.43
C ASN A 133 10.27 10.21 -7.75
N ALA A 134 9.96 11.15 -6.86
CA ALA A 134 8.64 11.30 -6.27
C ALA A 134 7.64 11.85 -7.30
N LEU A 135 6.36 11.51 -7.11
CA LEU A 135 5.26 12.14 -7.82
C LEU A 135 4.79 13.34 -6.99
N ASN A 136 4.51 14.47 -7.63
CA ASN A 136 3.79 15.56 -6.96
C ASN A 136 2.32 15.17 -6.72
N ARG A 137 1.56 15.98 -5.96
CA ARG A 137 0.17 15.66 -5.57
C ARG A 137 -0.75 15.43 -6.78
N SER A 138 -0.60 16.21 -7.85
CA SER A 138 -1.39 16.05 -9.08
C SER A 138 -1.06 14.75 -9.80
N GLU A 139 0.23 14.46 -9.97
CA GLU A 139 0.71 13.21 -10.58
C GLU A 139 0.27 11.99 -9.77
N LEU A 140 0.36 12.07 -8.45
CA LEU A 140 -0.06 11.01 -7.53
C LEU A 140 -1.58 10.78 -7.57
N THR A 141 -2.36 11.86 -7.66
CA THR A 141 -3.82 11.80 -7.83
C THR A 141 -4.19 11.10 -9.13
N ASN A 142 -3.56 11.49 -10.24
CA ASN A 142 -3.76 10.86 -11.54
C ASN A 142 -3.31 9.39 -11.53
N PHE A 143 -2.18 9.10 -10.87
CA PHE A 143 -1.69 7.74 -10.69
C PHE A 143 -2.74 6.86 -10.02
N TYR A 144 -3.30 7.27 -8.88
CA TYR A 144 -4.32 6.47 -8.18
C TYR A 144 -5.64 6.36 -8.95
N ASN A 145 -6.09 7.44 -9.61
CA ASN A 145 -7.32 7.41 -10.40
C ASN A 145 -7.26 6.37 -11.53
N ASN A 146 -6.08 6.12 -12.11
CA ASN A 146 -5.88 5.12 -13.15
C ASN A 146 -6.07 3.67 -12.67
N PHE A 147 -6.14 3.42 -11.36
CA PHE A 147 -6.41 2.11 -10.78
C PHE A 147 -7.89 1.88 -10.46
N SER A 148 -8.73 2.91 -10.58
CA SER A 148 -10.17 2.77 -10.36
C SER A 148 -10.78 1.90 -11.47
N THR A 149 -11.54 0.87 -11.08
CA THR A 149 -12.18 -0.08 -12.00
C THR A 149 -13.69 -0.04 -11.82
N ASP A 150 -14.46 -0.78 -12.62
CA ASP A 150 -15.91 -0.91 -12.41
C ASP A 150 -16.27 -1.68 -11.14
N GLU A 151 -15.41 -2.61 -10.71
CA GLU A 151 -15.61 -3.44 -9.52
C GLU A 151 -15.12 -2.79 -8.22
N VAL A 152 -14.00 -2.05 -8.29
CA VAL A 152 -13.37 -1.39 -7.14
C VAL A 152 -13.04 0.05 -7.48
N LYS A 153 -13.67 0.99 -6.77
CA LYS A 153 -13.47 2.42 -6.93
C LYS A 153 -12.40 2.93 -5.96
N ILE A 154 -11.47 3.74 -6.48
CA ILE A 154 -10.52 4.51 -5.65
C ILE A 154 -11.15 5.86 -5.31
N GLN A 155 -11.20 6.20 -4.02
CA GLN A 155 -11.67 7.49 -3.51
C GLN A 155 -10.54 8.20 -2.77
N ILE A 156 -10.18 9.39 -3.24
CA ILE A 156 -9.09 10.19 -2.69
C ILE A 156 -9.69 11.24 -1.75
N ILE A 157 -9.11 11.38 -0.55
CA ILE A 157 -9.50 12.33 0.51
C ILE A 157 -8.87 13.71 0.27
#